data_AF-A0A945STR7-F1
#
_entry.id   AF-A0A945STR7-F1
#
_cell.length_a   1.000
_cell.length_b   1.000
_cell.length_c   1.000
_cell.angle_alpha   90.00
_cell.angle_beta   90.00
_cell.angle_gamma   90.00
#
_symmetry.space_group_name_H-M   'P 1'
#
loop_
_entity.id
_entity.type
_entity.pdbx_description
1 polymer ?
#
loop_
_entity_poly.entity_id
_entity_poly.type
_entity_poly.pdbx_seq_one_letter_code
_entity_poly.pdbx_strand_id
1 'polypeptide(L)'
;MKFTGTDKYVATDDLMTAVNAAITLQRPLLIKGEPGTGKTLLAMEVAEALKMPFYEWHIKSTTKANHGLYEYDAVSRLRDSQLGDDRVQDINNYIKRGMLWEAFACEEQAVLLID
;
A
#
# COMPACT_ATOMS: atom_id res chain seq x y z
N MET A 1 -14.96 -13.87 -3.38
CA MET A 1 -13.69 -13.80 -4.14
C MET A 1 -12.79 -14.89 -3.58
N LYS A 2 -12.09 -15.67 -4.41
CA LYS A 2 -11.22 -16.75 -3.92
C LYS A 2 -9.92 -16.78 -4.73
N PHE A 3 -8.79 -16.69 -4.05
CA PHE A 3 -7.46 -16.92 -4.58
C PHE A 3 -7.17 -18.42 -4.61
N THR A 4 -6.73 -18.94 -5.77
CA THR A 4 -6.44 -20.35 -6.01
C THR A 4 -5.00 -20.57 -6.51
N GLY A 5 -4.11 -19.62 -6.27
CA GLY A 5 -2.79 -19.57 -6.91
C GLY A 5 -2.84 -18.98 -8.33
N THR A 6 -1.68 -18.92 -8.96
CA THR A 6 -1.51 -18.47 -10.36
C THR A 6 -0.49 -19.35 -11.08
N ASP A 7 -0.37 -19.20 -12.39
CA ASP A 7 0.65 -19.91 -13.19
C ASP A 7 2.09 -19.59 -12.74
N LYS A 8 2.29 -18.42 -12.11
CA LYS A 8 3.60 -17.93 -11.64
C LYS A 8 3.82 -18.15 -10.14
N TYR A 9 2.77 -18.49 -9.38
CA TYR A 9 2.85 -18.67 -7.94
C TYR A 9 2.06 -19.88 -7.46
N VAL A 10 2.80 -20.93 -7.08
CA VAL A 10 2.25 -22.13 -6.47
C VAL A 10 2.12 -21.92 -4.97
N ALA A 11 0.91 -21.64 -4.51
CA ALA A 11 0.59 -21.53 -3.09
C ALA A 11 0.19 -22.90 -2.51
N THR A 12 0.60 -23.18 -1.27
CA THR A 12 0.09 -24.34 -0.53
C THR A 12 -1.38 -24.12 -0.15
N ASP A 13 -2.11 -25.20 0.12
CA ASP A 13 -3.52 -25.12 0.54
C ASP A 13 -3.70 -24.27 1.80
N ASP A 14 -2.77 -24.37 2.76
CA ASP A 14 -2.77 -23.57 3.98
C ASP A 14 -2.59 -22.08 3.68
N LEU A 15 -1.67 -21.73 2.78
CA LEU A 15 -1.42 -20.34 2.38
C LEU A 15 -2.62 -19.75 1.65
N MET A 16 -3.20 -20.51 0.71
CA MET A 16 -4.44 -20.12 0.03
C MET A 16 -5.57 -19.91 1.02
N THR A 17 -5.70 -20.79 2.02
CA THR A 17 -6.72 -20.66 3.07
C THR A 17 -6.52 -19.39 3.89
N ALA A 18 -5.29 -19.09 4.30
CA ALA A 18 -4.97 -17.87 5.05
C ALA A 18 -5.28 -16.59 4.25
N VAL A 19 -4.90 -16.55 2.97
CA VAL A 19 -5.18 -15.42 2.06
C VAL A 19 -6.69 -15.23 1.89
N ASN A 20 -7.42 -16.31 1.61
CA ASN A 20 -8.87 -16.25 1.43
C ASN A 20 -9.61 -15.84 2.71
N ALA A 21 -9.13 -16.29 3.87
CA ALA A 21 -9.67 -15.86 5.16
C ALA A 21 -9.43 -14.36 5.39
N ALA A 22 -8.21 -13.86 5.11
CA ALA A 22 -7.89 -12.44 5.23
C ALA A 22 -8.78 -11.55 4.35
N ILE A 23 -8.99 -11.95 3.09
CA ILE A 23 -9.88 -11.27 2.14
C ILE A 23 -11.32 -11.26 2.67
N THR A 24 -11.82 -12.43 3.10
CA THR A 24 -13.22 -12.59 3.54
C THR A 24 -13.50 -11.80 4.82
N LEU A 25 -12.54 -11.78 5.75
CA LEU A 25 -12.66 -11.07 7.02
C LEU A 25 -12.31 -9.59 6.92
N GLN A 26 -11.78 -9.14 5.78
CA GLN A 26 -11.21 -7.81 5.57
C GLN A 26 -10.19 -7.45 6.65
N ARG A 27 -9.33 -8.42 6.99
CA ARG A 27 -8.27 -8.26 8.00
C ARG A 27 -6.89 -8.30 7.34
N PRO A 28 -5.92 -7.51 7.82
CA PRO A 28 -4.54 -7.59 7.35
C PRO A 28 -3.97 -9.00 7.56
N LEU A 29 -3.17 -9.48 6.61
CA LEU A 29 -2.45 -10.74 6.69
C LEU A 29 -0.96 -10.48 6.95
N LEU A 30 -0.43 -11.00 8.06
CA LEU A 30 1.00 -10.97 8.35
C LEU A 30 1.65 -12.27 7.86
N ILE A 31 2.56 -12.16 6.89
CA ILE A 31 3.27 -13.31 6.32
C ILE A 31 4.70 -13.34 6.85
N LYS A 32 5.10 -14.47 7.43
CA LYS A 32 6.45 -14.70 7.94
C LYS A 32 7.16 -15.80 7.15
N GLY A 33 8.48 -15.91 7.28
CA GLY A 33 9.29 -17.01 6.74
C GLY A 33 10.62 -16.50 6.18
N GLU A 34 11.42 -17.41 5.62
CA GLU A 34 12.78 -17.11 5.19
C GLU A 34 12.84 -16.10 4.02
N PRO A 35 13.92 -15.31 3.91
CA PRO A 35 14.17 -14.45 2.74
C PRO A 35 14.09 -15.25 1.43
N GLY A 36 13.52 -14.65 0.38
CA GLY A 36 13.44 -15.29 -0.95
C GLY A 36 12.29 -16.30 -1.13
N THR A 37 11.42 -16.48 -0.13
CA THR A 37 10.25 -17.39 -0.23
C THR A 37 9.03 -16.80 -0.95
N GLY A 38 9.21 -15.71 -1.71
CA GLY A 38 8.16 -15.15 -2.57
C GLY A 38 7.04 -14.41 -1.85
N LYS A 39 7.29 -13.76 -0.69
CA LYS A 39 6.26 -13.01 0.06
C LYS A 39 5.75 -11.79 -0.73
N THR A 40 6.67 -11.01 -1.28
CA THR A 40 6.38 -9.87 -2.17
C THR A 40 5.61 -10.36 -3.39
N LEU A 41 6.07 -11.45 -4.01
CA LEU A 41 5.42 -12.05 -5.18
C LEU A 41 4.00 -12.51 -4.87
N LEU A 42 3.75 -13.12 -3.70
CA LEU A 42 2.39 -13.51 -3.29
C LEU A 42 1.43 -12.31 -3.31
N ALA A 43 1.83 -11.16 -2.78
CA ALA A 43 0.96 -9.98 -2.75
C ALA A 43 0.64 -9.48 -4.18
N MET A 44 1.64 -9.46 -5.06
CA MET A 44 1.47 -9.10 -6.47
C MET A 44 0.52 -10.07 -7.20
N GLU A 45 0.72 -11.37 -7.00
CA GLU A 45 -0.06 -12.42 -7.68
C GLU A 45 -1.49 -12.51 -7.14
N VAL A 46 -1.71 -12.21 -5.86
CA VAL A 46 -3.06 -12.05 -5.29
C VAL A 46 -3.77 -10.87 -5.94
N ALA A 47 -3.09 -9.73 -6.09
CA ALA A 47 -3.66 -8.56 -6.76
C ALA A 47 -3.98 -8.84 -8.24
N GLU A 48 -3.06 -9.47 -8.97
CA GLU A 48 -3.25 -9.85 -10.38
C GLU A 48 -4.43 -10.85 -10.54
N ALA A 49 -4.44 -11.92 -9.74
CA ALA A 49 -5.47 -12.96 -9.81
C ALA A 49 -6.88 -12.44 -9.49
N LEU A 50 -6.98 -11.49 -8.56
CA LEU A 50 -8.25 -10.89 -8.14
C LEU A 50 -8.58 -9.60 -8.89
N LYS A 51 -7.71 -9.16 -9.80
CA LYS A 51 -7.81 -7.90 -10.57
C LYS A 51 -8.00 -6.68 -9.66
N MET A 52 -7.22 -6.63 -8.58
CA MET A 52 -7.24 -5.54 -7.61
C MET A 52 -6.08 -4.57 -7.86
N PRO A 53 -6.27 -3.25 -7.64
CA PRO A 53 -5.17 -2.31 -7.60
C PRO A 53 -4.10 -2.75 -6.59
N PHE A 54 -2.82 -2.61 -6.97
CA PHE A 54 -1.68 -2.99 -6.13
C PHE A 54 -0.88 -1.76 -5.75
N TYR A 55 -0.62 -1.63 -4.44
CA TYR A 55 0.23 -0.61 -3.87
C TYR A 55 1.35 -1.27 -3.07
N GLU A 56 2.57 -0.77 -3.22
CA GLU A 56 3.74 -1.25 -2.47
C GLU A 56 4.31 -0.09 -1.65
N TRP A 57 4.45 -0.32 -0.34
CA TRP A 57 4.99 0.66 0.59
C TRP A 57 6.24 0.14 1.27
N HIS A 58 7.39 0.67 0.84
CA HIS A 58 8.68 0.31 1.40
C HIS A 58 8.92 0.93 2.79
N ILE A 59 9.23 0.09 3.77
CA ILE A 59 9.44 0.47 5.16
C ILE A 59 10.94 0.47 5.49
N LYS A 60 11.36 1.51 6.22
CA LYS A 60 12.69 1.65 6.81
C LYS A 60 12.57 1.73 8.32
N SER A 61 13.67 1.57 9.04
CA SER A 61 13.71 1.75 10.50
C SER A 61 13.27 3.15 10.98
N THR A 62 13.32 4.13 10.08
CA THR A 62 12.90 5.52 10.32
C THR A 62 11.48 5.80 9.83
N THR A 63 10.82 4.86 9.17
CA THR A 63 9.45 5.03 8.66
C THR A 63 8.47 4.99 9.83
N LYS A 64 7.52 5.93 9.83
CA LYS A 64 6.45 6.04 10.81
C LYS A 64 5.10 5.94 10.10
N ALA A 65 4.06 5.57 10.85
CA ALA A 65 2.71 5.39 10.30
C ALA A 65 2.16 6.65 9.60
N ASN A 66 2.49 7.85 10.09
CA ASN A 66 2.10 9.12 9.47
C ASN A 66 2.63 9.26 8.03
N HIS A 67 3.83 8.76 7.72
CA HIS A 67 4.37 8.82 6.35
C HIS A 67 3.54 7.97 5.36
N GLY A 68 2.85 6.94 5.84
CA GLY A 68 1.91 6.17 5.01
C GLY A 68 0.63 6.92 4.70
N LEU A 69 0.24 7.85 5.57
CA LEU A 69 -0.96 8.68 5.38
C LEU A 69 -0.62 9.87 4.49
N TYR A 70 0.21 10.79 4.96
CA TYR A 70 0.61 11.95 4.16
C TYR A 70 1.87 12.62 4.72
N GLU A 71 2.56 13.35 3.85
CA GLU A 71 3.63 14.26 4.21
C GLU A 71 3.23 15.70 3.88
N TYR A 72 3.49 16.60 4.81
CA TYR A 72 3.26 18.03 4.62
C TYR A 72 4.56 18.71 4.17
N ASP A 73 4.57 19.24 2.96
CA ASP A 73 5.73 19.93 2.37
C ASP A 73 5.81 21.39 2.83
N ALA A 74 6.19 21.55 4.10
CA ALA A 74 6.34 22.86 4.72
C ALA A 74 7.40 23.74 4.02
N VAL A 75 8.44 23.12 3.43
CA VAL A 75 9.55 23.83 2.77
C VAL A 75 9.08 24.46 1.47
N SER A 76 8.36 23.70 0.63
CA SER A 76 7.78 24.23 -0.60
C SER A 76 6.78 25.34 -0.29
N ARG A 77 5.93 25.17 0.74
CA ARG A 77 4.97 26.20 1.14
C ARG A 77 5.66 27.48 1.61
N LEU A 78 6.72 27.37 2.40
CA LEU A 78 7.48 28.53 2.85
C LEU A 78 8.10 29.30 1.68
N ARG A 79 8.69 28.58 0.72
CA ARG A 79 9.26 29.18 -0.50
C ARG A 79 8.20 29.95 -1.29
N ASP A 80 7.06 29.30 -1.56
CA ASP A 80 5.98 29.90 -2.35
C ASP A 80 5.37 31.12 -1.63
N SER A 81 5.29 31.07 -0.29
CA SER A 81 4.85 32.20 0.53
C SER A 81 5.77 33.41 0.45
N GLN A 82 7.08 33.19 0.29
CA GLN A 82 8.04 34.28 0.13
C GLN A 82 7.99 34.90 -1.27
N LEU A 83 7.57 34.13 -2.28
CA LEU A 83 7.43 34.58 -3.67
C LEU A 83 6.07 35.22 -3.96
N GLY A 84 5.15 35.23 -3.00
CA GLY A 84 3.80 35.79 -3.17
C GLY A 84 2.88 34.94 -4.05
N ASP A 85 3.08 33.62 -4.07
CA ASP A 85 2.26 32.70 -4.86
C ASP A 85 0.91 32.44 -4.17
N ASP A 86 -0.19 32.63 -4.91
CA ASP A 86 -1.57 32.43 -4.43
C ASP A 86 -1.85 30.97 -4.03
N ARG A 87 -1.07 30.01 -4.53
CA ARG A 87 -1.19 28.58 -4.18
C ARG A 87 -1.05 28.31 -2.69
N VAL A 88 -0.39 29.20 -1.94
CA VAL A 88 -0.16 29.11 -0.49
C VAL A 88 -1.46 29.15 0.32
N GLN A 89 -2.53 29.72 -0.25
CA GLN A 89 -3.84 29.80 0.39
C GLN A 89 -4.53 28.44 0.53
N ASP A 90 -4.26 27.51 -0.38
CA ASP A 90 -4.79 26.14 -0.33
C ASP A 90 -3.72 25.16 0.18
N ILE A 91 -3.95 24.62 1.38
CA ILE A 91 -3.04 23.67 2.02
C ILE A 91 -2.91 22.36 1.25
N ASN A 92 -3.91 21.97 0.47
CA ASN A 92 -3.90 20.72 -0.29
C ASN A 92 -2.77 20.67 -1.32
N ASN A 93 -2.31 21.84 -1.80
CA ASN A 93 -1.15 21.95 -2.70
C ASN A 93 0.16 21.44 -2.10
N TYR A 94 0.21 21.27 -0.77
CA TYR A 94 1.41 20.90 -0.01
C TYR A 94 1.25 19.56 0.72
N ILE A 95 0.15 18.84 0.48
CA ILE A 95 -0.08 17.51 1.02
C ILE A 95 0.35 16.49 -0.03
N LYS A 96 1.38 15.72 0.29
CA LYS A 96 1.79 14.54 -0.49
C LYS A 96 1.15 13.32 0.14
N ARG A 97 0.30 12.62 -0.60
CA ARG A 97 -0.35 11.39 -0.12
C ARG A 97 0.68 10.27 0.00
N GLY A 98 0.59 9.51 1.09
CA GLY A 98 1.35 8.28 1.27
C GLY A 98 0.60 7.07 0.72
N MET A 99 1.30 5.92 0.63
CA MET A 99 0.74 4.71 0.01
C MET A 99 -0.47 4.12 0.75
N LEU A 100 -0.52 4.27 2.08
CA LEU A 100 -1.67 3.84 2.86
C LEU A 100 -2.90 4.73 2.58
N TRP A 101 -2.70 6.03 2.39
CA TRP A 101 -3.77 6.92 1.91
C TRP A 101 -4.25 6.50 0.53
N GLU A 102 -3.35 6.30 -0.44
CA GLU A 102 -3.74 5.90 -1.80
C GLU A 102 -4.55 4.59 -1.79
N ALA A 103 -4.13 3.60 -1.00
CA ALA A 103 -4.86 2.35 -0.85
C ALA A 103 -6.25 2.53 -0.22
N PHE A 104 -6.39 3.38 0.81
CA PHE A 104 -7.69 3.63 1.45
C PHE A 104 -8.62 4.54 0.63
N ALA A 105 -8.07 5.46 -0.16
CA ALA A 105 -8.82 6.35 -1.02
C ALA A 105 -9.23 5.69 -2.35
N CYS A 106 -8.73 4.47 -2.62
CA CYS A 106 -9.13 3.69 -3.77
C CYS A 106 -10.62 3.35 -3.69
N GLU A 107 -11.35 3.58 -4.79
CA GLU A 107 -12.78 3.26 -4.87
C GLU A 107 -13.03 1.75 -4.89
N GLU A 108 -12.04 0.99 -5.36
CA GLU A 108 -12.05 -0.46 -5.43
C GLU A 108 -11.24 -1.07 -4.28
N GLN A 109 -11.52 -2.33 -3.96
CA GLN A 109 -10.72 -3.06 -2.98
C GLN A 109 -9.29 -3.25 -3.52
N ALA A 110 -8.31 -2.68 -2.82
CA ALA A 110 -6.91 -2.73 -3.18
C ALA A 110 -6.09 -3.69 -2.31
N VAL A 111 -4.97 -4.17 -2.87
CA VAL A 111 -3.92 -4.88 -2.14
C VAL A 111 -2.78 -3.91 -1.83
N LEU A 112 -2.51 -3.69 -0.55
CA LEU A 112 -1.36 -2.92 -0.08
C LEU A 112 -0.32 -3.87 0.53
N LEU A 113 0.85 -3.95 -0.09
CA LEU A 113 2.03 -4.58 0.51
C LEU A 113 2.78 -3.55 1.35
N ILE A 114 3.06 -3.93 2.60
CA ILE A 114 3.91 -3.17 3.52
C ILE A 114 5.17 -4.01 3.75
N ASP A 115 6.31 -3.58 3.19
CA ASP A 115 7.58 -4.32 3.19
C ASP A 115 8.77 -3.43 3.58
#